data_AF-L8M184-F1
#
_entry.id   AF-L8M184-F1
#
_cell.length_a   1.000
_cell.length_b   1.000
_cell.length_c   1.000
_cell.angle_alpha   90.00
_cell.angle_beta   90.00
_cell.angle_gamma   90.00
#
_symmetry.space_group_name_H-M   'P 1'
#
loop_
_entity.id
_entity.type
_entity.pdbx_description
1 polymer ?
#
loop_
_entity_poly.entity_id
_entity_poly.type
_entity_poly.pdbx_seq_one_letter_code
_entity_poly.pdbx_strand_id
1 'polypeptide(L)'
;MTGKEGWLIGELSDRVGVSVHTIRYYERLGLLEPPRRTESQYRIYGKENEERLRFIQKAKRFGLSLDEIKQLITIRTEGTPPCASLKTMVKQHLNDLDRKIEEMVSLRRELASRYEEIDKSLPDASTPPTEEICRGKICGLIESIE
;
A
#
# COMPACT_ATOMS: atom_id res chain seq x y z
N MET A 1 -31.40 -18.91 -16.30
CA MET A 1 -29.96 -18.95 -15.98
C MET A 1 -29.81 -19.01 -14.47
N THR A 2 -29.77 -20.21 -13.90
CA THR A 2 -29.70 -20.43 -12.44
C THR A 2 -28.26 -20.25 -11.96
N GLY A 3 -27.89 -19.00 -11.67
CA GLY A 3 -26.60 -18.68 -11.05
C GLY A 3 -26.54 -19.26 -9.64
N LYS A 4 -25.44 -19.95 -9.32
CA LYS A 4 -25.12 -20.43 -7.96
C LYS A 4 -25.39 -19.28 -6.95
N GLU A 5 -26.24 -19.50 -5.94
CA GLU A 5 -26.64 -18.46 -4.96
C GLU A 5 -25.50 -17.99 -4.04
N GLY A 6 -24.30 -18.51 -4.24
CA GLY A 6 -23.06 -17.97 -3.72
C GLY A 6 -21.93 -18.99 -3.77
N TRP A 7 -20.82 -18.64 -3.14
CA TRP A 7 -19.57 -19.38 -3.16
C TRP A 7 -19.08 -19.69 -1.74
N LEU A 8 -18.43 -20.84 -1.59
CA LEU A 8 -17.59 -21.06 -0.41
C LEU A 8 -16.38 -20.11 -0.44
N ILE A 9 -15.74 -19.89 0.71
CA ILE A 9 -14.62 -18.94 0.79
C ILE A 9 -13.44 -19.28 -0.14
N GLY A 10 -13.18 -20.57 -0.37
CA GLY A 10 -12.15 -21.03 -1.31
C GLY A 10 -12.50 -20.69 -2.76
N GLU A 11 -13.74 -21.00 -3.17
CA GLU A 11 -14.23 -20.64 -4.50
C GLU A 11 -14.23 -19.12 -4.72
N LEU A 12 -14.62 -18.33 -3.71
CA LEU A 12 -14.58 -16.87 -3.78
C LEU A 12 -13.13 -16.38 -3.90
N SER A 13 -12.21 -16.93 -3.10
CA SER A 13 -10.78 -16.63 -3.13
C SER A 13 -10.22 -16.77 -4.54
N ASP A 14 -10.50 -17.90 -5.20
CA ASP A 14 -10.03 -18.17 -6.56
C ASP A 14 -10.64 -17.21 -7.59
N ARG A 15 -11.94 -16.89 -7.45
CA ARG A 15 -12.65 -15.98 -8.37
C ARG A 15 -12.16 -14.55 -8.32
N VAL A 16 -11.84 -14.05 -7.12
CA VAL A 16 -11.38 -12.67 -6.95
C VAL A 16 -9.86 -12.54 -6.91
N GLY A 17 -9.12 -13.64 -6.78
CA GLY A 17 -7.65 -13.62 -6.61
C GLY A 17 -7.24 -13.01 -5.27
N VAL A 18 -8.03 -13.21 -4.21
CA VAL A 18 -7.73 -12.74 -2.85
C VAL A 18 -7.63 -13.95 -1.94
N SER A 19 -6.53 -14.08 -1.20
CA SER A 19 -6.36 -15.20 -0.28
C SER A 19 -7.55 -15.32 0.71
N VAL A 20 -7.88 -16.55 1.07
CA VAL A 20 -8.87 -16.86 2.11
C VAL A 20 -8.58 -16.10 3.42
N HIS A 21 -7.31 -16.00 3.80
CA HIS A 21 -6.89 -15.23 4.98
C HIS A 21 -7.28 -13.75 4.87
N THR A 22 -7.02 -13.13 3.72
CA THR A 22 -7.36 -11.74 3.45
C THR A 22 -8.88 -11.52 3.40
N ILE A 23 -9.66 -12.44 2.82
CA ILE A 23 -11.12 -12.36 2.85
C ILE A 23 -11.64 -12.37 4.30
N ARG A 24 -11.15 -13.30 5.13
CA ARG A 24 -11.50 -13.34 6.56
C ARG A 24 -11.06 -12.09 7.30
N TYR A 25 -9.92 -11.51 6.93
CA TYR A 25 -9.44 -10.26 7.51
C TYR A 25 -10.39 -9.10 7.18
N TYR A 26 -10.82 -8.98 5.93
CA TYR A 26 -11.80 -7.97 5.53
C TYR A 26 -13.17 -8.17 6.19
N GLU A 27 -13.60 -9.42 6.39
CA GLU A 27 -14.80 -9.74 7.18
C GLU A 27 -14.66 -9.21 8.62
N ARG A 28 -13.53 -9.46 9.29
CA ARG A 28 -13.28 -8.95 10.67
C ARG A 28 -13.28 -7.43 10.76
N LEU A 29 -12.83 -6.74 9.72
CA LEU A 29 -12.85 -5.27 9.66
C LEU A 29 -14.24 -4.70 9.33
N GLY A 30 -15.23 -5.55 9.02
CA GLY A 30 -16.57 -5.14 8.60
C GLY A 30 -16.62 -4.56 7.20
N LEU A 31 -15.66 -4.93 6.34
CA LEU A 31 -15.62 -4.51 4.93
C LEU A 31 -16.51 -5.37 4.02
N LEU A 32 -16.88 -6.56 4.48
CA LEU A 32 -17.74 -7.52 3.79
C LEU A 32 -19.03 -7.72 4.58
N GLU A 33 -20.11 -8.05 3.88
CA GLU A 33 -21.35 -8.42 4.57
C GLU A 33 -21.20 -9.80 5.19
N PRO A 34 -21.78 -10.03 6.38
CA PRO A 34 -21.82 -11.35 6.97
C PRO A 34 -22.35 -12.37 5.94
N PRO A 35 -21.58 -13.42 5.61
CA PRO A 35 -22.02 -14.41 4.65
C PRO A 35 -23.26 -15.13 5.18
N ARG A 36 -24.19 -15.45 4.29
CA ARG A 36 -25.34 -16.30 4.63
C ARG A 36 -24.81 -17.68 5.06
N ARG A 37 -25.55 -18.36 5.92
CA ARG A 37 -25.23 -19.74 6.28
C ARG A 37 -26.17 -20.69 5.55
N THR A 38 -25.65 -21.80 5.05
CA THR A 38 -26.48 -22.92 4.60
C THR A 38 -27.16 -23.59 5.79
N GLU A 39 -28.16 -24.42 5.51
CA GLU A 39 -28.75 -25.34 6.50
C GLU A 39 -27.67 -26.24 7.15
N SER A 40 -26.64 -26.60 6.38
CA SER A 40 -25.45 -27.31 6.84
C SER A 40 -24.38 -26.44 7.52
N GLN A 41 -24.71 -25.20 7.91
CA GLN A 41 -23.86 -24.23 8.63
C GLN A 41 -22.60 -23.73 7.90
N TYR A 42 -22.46 -23.97 6.59
CA TYR A 42 -21.37 -23.41 5.81
C TYR A 42 -21.63 -21.93 5.47
N ARG A 43 -20.57 -21.11 5.52
CA ARG A 43 -20.61 -19.72 5.05
C ARG A 43 -20.65 -19.68 3.53
N ILE A 44 -21.66 -19.00 2.99
CA ILE A 44 -21.83 -18.72 1.56
C ILE A 44 -21.74 -17.21 1.33
N TYR A 45 -20.87 -16.84 0.39
CA TYR A 45 -20.65 -15.47 -0.03
C TYR A 45 -21.41 -15.23 -1.35
N GLY A 46 -22.30 -14.24 -1.35
CA GLY A 46 -23.06 -13.85 -2.54
C GLY A 46 -22.26 -12.97 -3.51
N LYS A 47 -22.95 -12.53 -4.56
CA LYS A 47 -22.41 -11.65 -5.61
C LYS A 47 -21.95 -10.31 -5.07
N GLU A 48 -22.65 -9.77 -4.08
CA GLU A 48 -22.34 -8.51 -3.42
C GLU A 48 -20.95 -8.57 -2.76
N ASN A 49 -20.62 -9.71 -2.13
CA ASN A 49 -19.30 -9.90 -1.53
C ASN A 49 -18.20 -10.00 -2.60
N GLU A 50 -18.46 -10.65 -3.74
CA GLU A 50 -17.53 -10.66 -4.87
C GLU A 50 -17.28 -9.24 -5.40
N GLU A 51 -18.33 -8.46 -5.64
CA GLU A 51 -18.23 -7.08 -6.13
C GLU A 51 -17.50 -6.17 -5.14
N ARG A 52 -17.76 -6.32 -3.84
CA ARG A 52 -17.09 -5.56 -2.77
C ARG A 52 -15.61 -5.90 -2.68
N LEU A 53 -15.23 -7.17 -2.81
CA LEU A 53 -13.82 -7.58 -2.88
C LEU A 53 -13.09 -6.97 -4.08
N ARG A 54 -13.73 -6.98 -5.25
CA ARG A 54 -13.16 -6.35 -6.46
C ARG A 54 -13.06 -4.82 -6.29
N PHE A 55 -14.02 -4.19 -5.63
CA PHE A 55 -13.96 -2.77 -5.29
C PHE A 55 -12.78 -2.48 -4.34
N ILE A 56 -12.63 -3.24 -3.25
CA ILE A 56 -11.53 -3.08 -2.29
C ILE A 56 -10.17 -3.19 -3.02
N GLN A 57 -9.99 -4.19 -3.89
CA GLN A 57 -8.76 -4.31 -4.68
C GLN A 57 -8.47 -3.07 -5.53
N LYS A 58 -9.47 -2.56 -6.25
CA LYS A 58 -9.30 -1.35 -7.09
C LYS A 58 -8.99 -0.14 -6.23
N ALA A 59 -9.72 0.05 -5.13
CA ALA A 59 -9.54 1.17 -4.22
C ALA A 59 -8.14 1.18 -3.58
N LYS A 60 -7.60 0.01 -3.20
CA LYS A 60 -6.22 -0.11 -2.73
C LYS A 60 -5.18 0.30 -3.78
N ARG A 61 -5.45 0.09 -5.08
CA ARG A 61 -4.56 0.55 -6.16
C ARG A 61 -4.55 2.06 -6.32
N PHE A 62 -5.57 2.76 -5.82
CA PHE A 62 -5.61 4.23 -5.74
C PHE A 62 -4.91 4.78 -4.48
N GLY A 63 -4.27 3.92 -3.68
CA GLY A 63 -3.58 4.34 -2.46
C GLY A 63 -4.46 4.43 -1.23
N LEU A 64 -5.76 4.12 -1.34
CA LEU A 64 -6.68 4.18 -0.22
C LEU A 64 -6.37 3.11 0.83
N SER A 65 -6.37 3.52 2.09
CA SER A 65 -6.32 2.66 3.26
C SER A 65 -7.62 1.86 3.42
N LEU A 66 -7.57 0.79 4.23
CA LEU A 66 -8.76 -0.02 4.50
C LEU A 66 -9.85 0.78 5.25
N ASP A 67 -9.46 1.74 6.07
CA ASP A 67 -10.39 2.60 6.80
C ASP A 67 -11.11 3.59 5.87
N GLU A 68 -10.39 4.21 4.93
CA GLU A 68 -11.01 5.04 3.89
C GLU A 68 -11.94 4.23 3.01
N ILE A 69 -11.54 3.02 2.61
CA ILE A 69 -12.38 2.11 1.84
C ILE A 69 -13.66 1.77 2.63
N LYS A 70 -13.56 1.53 3.95
CA LYS A 70 -14.72 1.31 4.81
C LYS A 70 -15.66 2.52 4.85
N GLN A 71 -15.10 3.74 4.92
CA GLN A 71 -15.91 4.96 4.87
C GLN A 71 -16.67 5.08 3.54
N LEU A 72 -16.00 4.85 2.39
CA LEU A 72 -16.66 4.90 1.07
C LEU A 72 -17.78 3.86 0.95
N ILE A 73 -17.55 2.66 1.47
CA ILE A 73 -18.55 1.60 1.53
C ILE A 73 -19.74 2.02 2.39
N THR A 74 -19.49 2.62 3.56
CA THR A 74 -20.52 3.05 4.51
C THR A 74 -21.41 4.14 3.91
N ILE A 75 -20.80 5.16 3.31
CA ILE A 75 -21.52 6.25 2.62
C ILE A 75 -22.46 5.70 1.54
N ARG A 76 -21.98 4.70 0.78
CA ARG A 76 -22.79 4.04 -0.24
C ARG A 76 -23.94 3.24 0.35
N THR A 77 -23.72 2.52 1.44
CA THR A 77 -24.79 1.75 2.12
C THR A 77 -25.84 2.66 2.77
N GLU A 78 -25.47 3.88 3.16
CA GLU A 78 -26.40 4.91 3.65
C GLU A 78 -27.17 5.62 2.50
N GLY A 79 -26.99 5.18 1.26
CA GLY A 79 -27.73 5.68 0.09
C GLY A 79 -27.09 6.86 -0.63
N THR A 80 -25.92 7.32 -0.19
CA THR A 80 -25.23 8.47 -0.80
C THR A 80 -24.12 8.03 -1.76
N PRO A 81 -23.95 8.65 -2.94
CA PRO A 81 -22.80 8.38 -3.79
C PRO A 81 -21.47 8.82 -3.14
N PRO A 82 -20.47 7.94 -2.99
CA PRO A 82 -19.22 8.27 -2.29
C PRO A 82 -18.22 9.06 -3.14
N CYS A 83 -18.61 9.50 -4.35
CA CYS A 83 -17.71 10.10 -5.34
C CYS A 83 -17.03 11.38 -4.83
N ALA A 84 -17.73 12.19 -4.04
CA ALA A 84 -17.17 13.42 -3.46
C ALA A 84 -16.08 13.08 -2.43
N SER A 85 -16.35 12.15 -1.51
CA SER A 85 -15.36 11.69 -0.52
C SER A 85 -14.15 11.03 -1.18
N LEU A 86 -14.38 10.20 -2.21
CA LEU A 86 -13.32 9.59 -3.00
C LEU A 86 -12.42 10.66 -3.64
N LYS A 87 -13.01 11.69 -4.25
CA LYS A 87 -12.25 12.80 -4.86
C LYS A 87 -11.35 13.49 -3.82
N THR A 88 -11.88 13.76 -2.63
CA THR A 88 -11.13 14.40 -1.55
C THR A 88 -9.97 13.52 -1.07
N MET A 89 -10.24 12.24 -0.79
CA MET A 89 -9.21 11.29 -0.34
C MET A 89 -8.09 11.17 -1.38
N VAL A 90 -8.44 10.92 -2.66
CA VAL A 90 -7.43 10.80 -3.72
C VAL A 90 -6.61 12.08 -3.87
N LYS A 91 -7.22 13.26 -3.73
CA LYS A 91 -6.47 14.52 -3.77
C LYS A 91 -5.49 14.67 -2.60
N GLN A 92 -5.86 14.20 -1.40
CA GLN A 92 -4.95 14.17 -0.25
C GLN A 92 -3.78 13.21 -0.49
N HIS A 93 -4.04 11.99 -0.97
CA HIS A 93 -2.99 11.03 -1.31
C HIS A 93 -2.03 11.55 -2.38
N LEU A 94 -2.55 12.24 -3.40
CA LEU A 94 -1.70 12.89 -4.40
C LEU A 94 -0.77 13.92 -3.77
N ASN A 95 -1.30 14.81 -2.93
CA ASN A 95 -0.48 15.83 -2.26
C ASN A 95 0.59 15.20 -1.35
N ASP A 96 0.24 14.13 -0.63
CA ASP A 96 1.21 13.40 0.21
C ASP A 96 2.29 12.70 -0.60
N LEU A 97 1.94 12.15 -1.78
CA LEU A 97 2.91 11.57 -2.70
C LEU A 97 3.83 12.65 -3.28
N ASP A 98 3.28 13.79 -3.70
CA ASP A 98 4.06 14.91 -4.23
C ASP A 98 5.10 15.39 -3.20
N ARG A 99 4.69 15.55 -1.93
CA ARG A 99 5.60 15.90 -0.83
C ARG A 99 6.70 14.84 -0.63
N LYS A 100 6.35 13.55 -0.62
CA LYS A 100 7.35 12.47 -0.50
C LYS A 100 8.32 12.45 -1.68
N ILE A 101 7.84 12.75 -2.89
CA ILE A 101 8.69 12.85 -4.08
C ILE A 101 9.67 14.01 -3.92
N GLU A 102 9.22 15.18 -3.46
CA GLU A 102 10.09 16.33 -3.20
C GLU A 102 11.17 16.00 -2.15
N GLU A 103 10.78 15.40 -1.03
CA GLU A 103 11.70 14.94 0.03
C GLU A 103 12.74 13.95 -0.54
N MET A 104 12.29 12.94 -1.30
CA MET A 104 13.17 11.94 -1.92
C MET A 104 14.11 12.55 -2.97
N VAL A 105 13.64 13.51 -3.76
CA VAL A 105 14.47 14.22 -4.75
C VAL A 105 15.54 15.05 -4.05
N SER A 106 15.19 15.71 -2.94
CA SER A 106 16.15 16.47 -2.12
C SER A 106 17.23 15.55 -1.55
N LEU A 107 16.82 14.45 -0.90
CA LEU A 107 17.75 13.48 -0.33
C LEU A 107 18.67 12.87 -1.41
N ARG A 108 18.12 12.55 -2.59
CA ARG A 108 18.94 12.05 -3.71
C ARG A 108 20.00 13.05 -4.14
N ARG A 109 19.67 14.36 -4.21
CA ARG A 109 20.65 15.39 -4.59
C ARG A 109 21.76 15.50 -3.55
N GLU A 110 21.41 15.48 -2.27
CA GLU A 110 22.37 15.49 -1.17
C GLU A 110 23.31 14.28 -1.23
N LEU A 111 22.75 13.08 -1.43
CA LEU A 111 23.53 11.85 -1.59
C LEU A 111 24.43 11.89 -2.82
N ALA A 112 23.96 12.43 -3.95
CA ALA A 112 24.77 12.58 -5.16
C ALA A 112 25.94 13.55 -4.96
N SER A 113 25.71 14.70 -4.32
CA SER A 113 26.77 15.67 -4.00
C SER A 113 27.84 15.04 -3.10
N ARG A 114 27.41 14.33 -2.05
CA ARG A 114 28.32 13.62 -1.14
C ARG A 114 29.10 12.52 -1.85
N TYR A 115 28.46 11.80 -2.76
CA TYR A 115 29.15 10.78 -3.56
C TYR A 115 30.27 11.39 -4.40
N GLU A 116 30.05 12.54 -5.06
CA GLU A 116 31.11 13.20 -5.85
C GLU A 116 32.32 13.62 -5.00
N GLU A 117 32.12 14.03 -3.76
CA GLU A 117 33.20 14.36 -2.81
C GLU A 117 33.99 13.11 -2.40
N ILE A 118 33.27 12.02 -2.13
CA ILE A 118 33.87 10.72 -1.82
C ILE A 118 34.67 10.20 -3.03
N ASP A 119 34.10 10.26 -4.23
CA ASP A 119 34.70 9.79 -5.48
C ASP A 119 35.99 10.56 -5.81
N LYS A 120 36.01 11.89 -5.61
CA LYS A 120 37.23 12.70 -5.72
C LYS A 120 38.31 12.30 -4.71
N SER A 121 37.90 11.92 -3.50
CA SER A 121 38.82 11.52 -2.42
C SER A 121 39.32 10.09 -2.59
N LEU A 122 38.56 9.24 -3.28
CA LEU A 122 38.87 7.84 -3.55
C LEU A 122 38.66 7.49 -5.03
N PRO A 123 39.52 7.98 -5.93
CA PRO A 123 39.34 7.83 -7.38
C PRO A 123 39.51 6.39 -7.90
N ASP A 124 40.07 5.48 -7.10
CA ASP A 124 40.19 4.06 -7.43
C ASP A 124 39.87 3.19 -6.21
N ALA A 125 38.81 2.38 -6.32
CA ALA A 125 38.38 1.43 -5.30
C ALA A 125 39.42 0.34 -4.98
N SER A 126 40.41 0.17 -5.86
CA SER A 126 41.53 -0.77 -5.72
C SER A 126 42.69 -0.19 -4.89
N THR A 127 42.71 1.14 -4.70
CA THR A 127 43.80 1.82 -4.00
C THR A 127 43.41 2.03 -2.54
N PRO A 128 44.22 1.60 -1.57
CA PRO A 128 43.93 1.85 -0.17
C PRO A 128 43.80 3.36 0.07
N PRO A 129 42.75 3.84 0.76
CA PRO A 129 42.67 5.22 1.21
C PRO A 129 43.93 5.60 1.98
N THR A 130 44.40 6.85 1.85
CA THR A 130 45.47 7.32 2.72
C THR A 130 44.97 7.40 4.17
N GLU A 131 45.86 7.18 5.15
CA GLU A 131 45.53 7.32 6.58
C GLU A 131 44.98 8.72 6.93
N GLU A 132 45.26 9.71 6.10
CA GLU A 132 44.73 11.07 6.19
C GLU A 132 43.23 11.18 5.89
N ILE A 133 42.72 10.42 4.93
CA ILE A 133 41.28 10.39 4.56
C ILE A 133 40.46 9.57 5.57
N CYS A 134 41.09 8.60 6.23
CA CYS A 134 40.46 7.72 7.21
C CYS A 134 40.59 8.17 8.67
N ARG A 135 41.02 9.42 8.94
CA ARG A 135 41.31 9.94 10.30
C ARG A 135 40.09 10.07 11.26
N GLY A 136 38.92 9.54 10.89
CA GLY A 136 37.72 9.50 11.73
C GLY A 136 37.70 8.35 12.73
N LYS A 137 36.78 8.38 13.70
CA LYS A 137 36.55 7.31 14.69
C LYS A 137 36.05 6.02 14.05
N ILE A 138 35.28 6.13 12.98
CA ILE A 138 34.64 5.07 12.20
C ILE A 138 34.92 5.29 10.71
N CYS A 139 34.63 6.48 10.18
CA CYS A 139 34.91 6.83 8.79
C CYS A 139 35.10 8.33 8.63
N GLY A 140 36.32 8.76 8.28
CA GLY A 140 36.63 10.18 8.06
C GLY A 140 35.74 10.83 7.00
N LEU A 141 35.33 10.09 5.97
CA LEU A 141 34.47 10.61 4.89
C LEU A 141 33.01 10.89 5.31
N ILE A 142 32.52 10.23 6.37
CA ILE A 142 31.18 10.48 6.92
C ILE A 142 31.25 11.50 8.05
N GLU A 143 32.29 11.42 8.89
CA GLU A 143 32.46 12.26 10.07
C GLU A 143 32.93 13.68 9.76
N SER A 144 33.46 13.93 8.56
CA SER A 144 33.87 15.26 8.11
C SER A 144 32.72 16.04 7.46
N ILE A 145 31.52 15.46 7.36
CA ILE A 145 30.32 16.10 6.80
C ILE A 145 29.65 16.89 7.94
N GLU A 146 29.63 18.23 7.84
CA GLU A 146 28.75 19.10 8.66
C GLU A 146 27.31 19.10 8.15
#